data_AF-A0A7W9AF13-F1
#
_entry.id   AF-A0A7W9AF13-F1
#
_cell.length_a   1.000
_cell.length_b   1.000
_cell.length_c   1.000
_cell.angle_alpha   90.00
_cell.angle_beta   90.00
_cell.angle_gamma   90.00
#
_symmetry.space_group_name_H-M   'P 1'
#
loop_
_entity.id
_entity.type
_entity.pdbx_description
1 polymer ?
#
loop_
_entity_poly.entity_id
_entity_poly.type
_entity_poly.pdbx_seq_one_letter_code
_entity_poly.pdbx_strand_id
1 'polypeptide(L)'
;MTVETLTETRSPQRIRAESLLHFYPDVDGQECEEIQQFLDKGPILEIGLMSGDPALKLKMDRFRQENAAAFRLGVGKQIALMLMLCIPFIALCWYIWDSGAKR
;
A
#
# COMPACT_ATOMS: atom_id res chain seq x y z
N MET A 1 25.29 -14.36 27.15
CA MET A 1 25.55 -13.04 26.55
C MET A 1 24.43 -12.84 25.55
N THR A 2 23.37 -12.18 26.01
CA THR A 2 22.00 -12.64 25.79
C THR A 2 21.13 -11.40 25.57
N VAL A 3 20.33 -11.41 24.49
CA VAL A 3 19.22 -10.48 24.19
C VAL A 3 19.56 -9.14 23.50
N GLU A 4 20.70 -8.48 23.74
CA GLU A 4 20.92 -7.10 23.22
C GLU A 4 21.13 -6.98 21.69
N THR A 5 21.61 -8.02 21.01
CA THR A 5 21.96 -7.93 19.57
C THR A 5 20.80 -8.15 18.59
N LEU A 6 19.65 -8.67 19.05
CA LEU A 6 18.46 -8.87 18.19
C LEU A 6 17.54 -7.64 18.12
N THR A 7 17.73 -6.68 19.02
CA THR A 7 17.05 -5.38 19.01
C THR A 7 17.68 -4.39 18.04
N GLU A 8 18.95 -4.57 17.68
CA GLU A 8 19.71 -3.66 16.81
C GLU A 8 19.25 -3.69 15.34
N THR A 9 18.46 -4.69 14.95
CA THR A 9 17.94 -4.87 13.58
C THR A 9 16.47 -4.49 13.40
N ARG A 10 15.76 -4.06 14.46
CA ARG A 10 14.37 -3.59 14.32
C ARG A 10 14.37 -2.07 14.16
N SER A 11 13.89 -1.57 13.04
CA SER A 11 13.66 -0.13 12.93
C SER A 11 12.62 0.35 13.97
N PRO A 12 12.76 1.58 14.49
CA PRO A 12 11.78 2.14 15.43
C PRO A 12 10.37 2.19 14.84
N GLN A 13 10.26 2.30 13.51
CA GLN A 13 8.99 2.28 12.77
C GLN A 13 8.31 0.90 12.83
N ARG A 14 9.09 -0.18 12.72
CA ARG A 14 8.56 -1.54 12.88
C ARG A 14 8.06 -1.78 14.29
N ILE A 15 8.81 -1.36 15.33
CA ILE A 15 8.40 -1.55 16.72
C ILE A 15 7.10 -0.81 17.01
N ARG A 16 6.97 0.42 16.48
CA ARG A 16 5.76 1.24 16.55
C ARG A 16 4.58 0.52 15.87
N ALA A 17 4.76 0.05 14.64
CA ALA A 17 3.73 -0.66 13.88
C ALA A 17 3.33 -1.99 14.53
N GLU A 18 4.29 -2.78 15.06
CA GLU A 18 4.03 -4.01 15.82
C GLU A 18 3.20 -3.72 17.07
N SER A 19 3.55 -2.67 17.82
CA SER A 19 2.79 -2.26 19.01
C SER A 19 1.36 -1.89 18.65
N LEU A 20 1.15 -1.04 17.64
CA LEU A 20 -0.19 -0.64 17.23
C LEU A 20 -1.01 -1.84 16.73
N LEU A 21 -0.39 -2.74 15.94
CA LEU A 21 -1.07 -3.94 15.47
C LEU A 21 -1.39 -4.94 16.60
N HIS A 22 -0.63 -4.92 17.69
CA HIS A 22 -0.92 -5.72 18.87
C HIS A 22 -2.23 -5.28 19.54
N PHE A 23 -2.50 -3.97 19.62
CA PHE A 23 -3.74 -3.41 20.18
C PHE A 23 -4.94 -3.52 19.24
N TYR A 24 -4.73 -3.81 17.96
CA TYR A 24 -5.82 -4.07 17.01
C TYR A 24 -6.80 -5.15 17.52
N PRO A 25 -8.13 -4.91 17.48
CA PRO A 25 -8.83 -3.81 16.80
C PRO A 25 -9.06 -2.52 17.60
N ASP A 26 -8.57 -2.41 18.84
CA ASP A 26 -8.79 -1.27 19.74
C ASP A 26 -7.70 -0.20 19.54
N VAL A 27 -7.62 0.34 18.32
CA VAL A 27 -6.69 1.40 17.91
C VAL A 27 -7.45 2.60 17.35
N ASP A 28 -6.98 3.80 17.65
CA ASP A 28 -7.62 5.05 17.20
C ASP A 28 -7.46 5.25 15.68
N GLY A 29 -8.28 6.11 15.08
CA GLY A 29 -8.26 6.40 13.65
C GLY A 29 -6.91 6.92 13.16
N GLN A 30 -6.23 7.73 13.97
CA GLN A 30 -4.89 8.24 13.68
C GLN A 30 -3.81 7.14 13.72
N GLU A 31 -3.96 6.16 14.62
CA GLU A 31 -3.08 5.01 14.74
C GLU A 31 -3.29 4.01 13.60
N CYS A 32 -4.54 3.88 13.12
CA CYS A 32 -4.86 3.12 11.91
C CYS A 32 -4.20 3.72 10.66
N GLU A 33 -4.21 5.04 10.51
CA GLU A 33 -3.48 5.70 9.41
C GLU A 33 -1.97 5.44 9.48
N GLU A 34 -1.39 5.42 10.68
CA GLU A 34 0.04 5.13 10.86
C GLU A 34 0.37 3.68 10.45
N ILE A 35 -0.45 2.70 10.86
CA ILE A 35 -0.35 1.31 10.41
C ILE A 35 -0.48 1.25 8.89
N GLN A 36 -1.46 1.95 8.32
CA GLN A 36 -1.72 1.94 6.88
C GLN A 36 -0.53 2.50 6.09
N GLN A 37 0.01 3.65 6.51
CA GLN A 37 1.17 4.27 5.87
C GLN A 37 2.40 3.36 5.93
N PHE A 38 2.62 2.70 7.07
CA PHE A 38 3.71 1.74 7.22
C PHE A 38 3.53 0.52 6.31
N LEU A 39 2.31 -0.02 6.20
CA LEU A 39 2.02 -1.18 5.35
C LEU A 39 1.99 -0.86 3.84
N ASP A 40 1.72 0.39 3.45
CA ASP A 40 1.67 0.82 2.04
C ASP A 40 3.03 1.31 1.53
N LYS A 41 3.77 2.06 2.36
CA LYS A 41 5.02 2.75 1.95
C LYS A 41 6.25 2.31 2.73
N GLY A 42 6.10 1.49 3.76
CA GLY A 42 7.21 1.03 4.59
C GLY A 42 8.16 0.08 3.86
N PRO A 43 9.34 -0.18 4.43
CA PRO A 43 10.32 -1.08 3.84
C PRO A 43 9.76 -2.50 3.71
N ILE A 44 9.79 -3.07 2.49
CA ILE A 44 9.30 -4.44 2.20
C ILE A 44 9.88 -5.48 3.15
N LEU A 45 11.15 -5.34 3.53
CA LEU A 45 11.82 -6.26 4.45
C LEU A 45 11.18 -6.25 5.85
N GLU A 46 10.84 -5.07 6.37
CA GLU A 46 10.23 -4.90 7.70
C GLU A 46 8.78 -5.42 7.72
N ILE A 47 8.03 -5.15 6.65
CA ILE A 47 6.68 -5.69 6.44
C ILE A 47 6.73 -7.24 6.35
N GLY A 48 7.73 -7.77 5.65
CA GLY A 48 7.96 -9.21 5.54
C GLY A 48 8.34 -9.86 6.87
N LEU A 49 9.16 -9.18 7.69
CA LEU A 49 9.52 -9.61 9.05
C LEU A 49 8.30 -9.64 9.98
N MET A 50 7.42 -8.62 9.93
CA MET A 50 6.15 -8.63 10.68
C MET A 50 5.21 -9.76 10.20
N SER A 51 5.19 -10.02 8.89
CA SER A 51 4.38 -11.10 8.31
C SER A 51 4.90 -12.50 8.65
N GLY A 52 6.11 -12.61 9.20
CA GLY A 52 6.69 -13.86 9.67
C GLY A 52 6.04 -14.40 10.95
N ASP A 53 5.40 -13.54 11.74
CA ASP A 53 4.63 -13.95 12.90
C ASP A 53 3.17 -14.25 12.47
N PRO A 54 2.67 -15.48 12.66
CA PRO A 54 1.32 -15.86 12.25
C PRO A 54 0.20 -15.06 12.93
N ALA A 55 0.40 -14.57 14.16
CA ALA A 55 -0.59 -13.77 14.87
C ALA A 55 -0.69 -12.36 14.29
N LEU A 56 0.46 -11.73 14.02
CA LEU A 56 0.53 -10.42 13.35
C LEU A 56 0.01 -10.52 11.91
N LYS A 57 0.38 -11.56 11.17
CA LYS A 57 -0.09 -11.80 9.81
C LYS A 57 -1.62 -11.86 9.71
N LEU A 58 -2.29 -12.58 10.63
CA LEU A 58 -3.74 -12.66 10.65
C LEU A 58 -4.41 -11.28 10.87
N LYS A 59 -3.82 -10.46 11.75
CA LYS A 59 -4.29 -9.10 12.02
C LYS A 59 -4.02 -8.17 10.83
N MET A 60 -2.86 -8.29 10.18
CA MET A 60 -2.53 -7.56 8.95
C MET A 60 -3.50 -7.87 7.82
N ASP A 61 -3.83 -9.15 7.62
CA ASP A 61 -4.77 -9.58 6.58
C ASP A 61 -6.19 -9.07 6.85
N ARG A 62 -6.65 -9.09 8.11
CA ARG A 62 -7.93 -8.46 8.49
C ARG A 62 -7.91 -6.95 8.25
N PHE A 63 -6.88 -6.27 8.74
CA PHE A 63 -6.73 -4.82 8.54
C PHE A 63 -6.73 -4.45 7.06
N ARG A 64 -6.06 -5.25 6.22
CA ARG A 64 -5.99 -5.02 4.77
C ARG A 64 -7.31 -5.31 4.06
N GLN A 65 -8.10 -6.29 4.52
CA GLN A 65 -9.45 -6.52 3.98
C GLN A 65 -10.42 -5.40 4.37
N GLU A 66 -10.38 -4.97 5.63
CA GLU A 66 -11.26 -3.91 6.15
C GLU A 66 -10.90 -2.53 5.56
N ASN A 67 -9.62 -2.28 5.30
CA ASN A 67 -9.11 -1.03 4.71
C ASN A 67 -8.73 -1.17 3.22
N ALA A 68 -9.24 -2.19 2.53
CA ALA A 68 -8.90 -2.46 1.12
C ALA A 68 -9.20 -1.26 0.19
N ALA A 69 -10.22 -0.47 0.53
CA ALA A 69 -10.55 0.77 -0.18
C ALA A 69 -9.48 1.86 -0.05
N ALA A 70 -8.78 1.90 1.08
CA ALA A 70 -7.74 2.87 1.38
C ALA A 70 -6.36 2.43 0.85
N PHE A 71 -6.13 1.12 0.67
CA PHE A 71 -4.96 0.55 -0.03
C PHE A 71 -5.08 0.54 -1.57
N ARG A 72 -6.25 0.87 -2.14
CA ARG A 72 -6.36 1.07 -3.59
C ARG A 72 -5.49 2.27 -3.95
N LEU A 73 -4.49 2.02 -4.83
CA LEU A 73 -3.75 3.04 -5.59
C LEU A 73 -4.62 4.28 -5.72
N GLY A 74 -4.27 5.35 -5.00
CA GLY A 74 -5.16 6.50 -4.80
C GLY A 74 -5.80 6.88 -6.14
N VAL A 75 -7.11 7.12 -6.14
CA VAL A 75 -7.96 7.26 -7.34
C VAL A 75 -7.30 8.09 -8.45
N GLY A 76 -6.51 9.12 -8.10
CA GLY A 76 -5.71 9.91 -9.05
C GLY A 76 -4.66 9.11 -9.84
N LYS A 77 -3.96 8.15 -9.23
CA LYS A 77 -2.99 7.27 -9.90
C LYS A 77 -3.67 6.24 -10.81
N GLN A 78 -4.88 5.78 -10.46
CA GLN A 78 -5.70 4.96 -11.37
C GLN A 78 -6.17 5.77 -12.58
N ILE A 79 -6.66 6.99 -12.36
CA ILE A 79 -7.09 7.92 -13.42
C ILE A 79 -5.90 8.27 -14.33
N ALA A 80 -4.72 8.54 -13.79
CA ALA A 80 -3.52 8.83 -14.57
C ALA A 80 -3.13 7.66 -15.48
N LEU A 81 -3.20 6.43 -14.98
CA LEU A 81 -2.90 5.22 -15.75
C LEU A 81 -3.94 5.00 -16.87
N MET A 82 -5.22 5.25 -16.57
CA MET A 82 -6.31 5.20 -17.54
C MET A 82 -6.13 6.24 -18.66
N LEU A 83 -5.83 7.49 -18.29
CA LEU A 83 -5.55 8.57 -19.25
C LEU A 83 -4.35 8.25 -20.13
N MET A 84 -3.27 7.73 -19.56
CA MET A 84 -2.07 7.34 -20.31
C MET A 84 -2.37 6.31 -21.40
N LEU A 85 -3.34 5.42 -21.17
CA LEU A 85 -3.75 4.40 -22.14
C LEU A 85 -4.79 4.92 -23.14
N CYS A 86 -5.79 5.70 -22.69
CA CYS A 86 -6.88 6.16 -23.54
C CYS A 86 -6.48 7.30 -24.49
N ILE A 87 -5.62 8.22 -24.06
CA ILE A 87 -5.17 9.38 -24.87
C ILE A 87 -4.57 8.95 -26.22
N PRO A 88 -3.58 8.03 -26.29
CA PRO A 88 -3.00 7.63 -27.58
C PRO A 88 -4.03 6.92 -28.47
N PHE A 89 -4.98 6.19 -27.87
CA PHE A 89 -6.03 5.49 -28.61
C PHE A 89 -6.99 6.48 -29.29
N ILE A 90 -7.44 7.49 -28.54
CA ILE A 90 -8.30 8.56 -29.07
C ILE A 90 -7.55 9.36 -30.14
N ALA A 91 -6.27 9.68 -29.90
CA ALA A 91 -5.43 10.38 -30.86
C ALA A 91 -5.27 9.58 -32.18
N LEU A 92 -5.11 8.26 -32.09
CA LEU A 92 -5.03 7.38 -33.25
C LEU A 92 -6.36 7.35 -34.03
N CYS A 93 -7.49 7.23 -33.32
CA CYS A 93 -8.81 7.29 -33.94
C CYS A 93 -9.04 8.62 -34.68
N TRP A 94 -8.65 9.74 -34.06
CA TRP A 94 -8.70 11.06 -34.69
C TRP A 94 -7.81 11.15 -35.93
N TYR A 95 -6.58 10.64 -35.86
CA TYR A 95 -5.65 10.66 -36.97
C TYR A 95 -6.15 9.85 -38.17
N ILE A 96 -6.72 8.67 -37.92
CA ILE A 96 -7.31 7.83 -38.95
C ILE A 96 -8.55 8.52 -39.56
N TRP A 97 -9.39 9.14 -38.73
CA TRP A 97 -10.57 9.85 -39.19
C TRP A 97 -10.23 11.05 -40.07
N ASP A 98 -9.29 11.90 -39.66
CA ASP A 98 -8.83 13.06 -40.45
C ASP A 98 -8.16 12.62 -41.76
N SER A 99 -7.40 11.53 -41.72
CA SER A 99 -6.78 10.95 -42.92
C SER A 99 -7.79 10.32 -43.87
N GLY A 100 -8.86 9.73 -43.33
CA GLY A 100 -9.97 9.15 -44.11
C GLY A 100 -10.91 10.19 -44.69
N ALA A 101 -11.15 11.30 -43.99
CA ALA A 101 -11.98 12.41 -44.46
C ALA A 101 -11.31 13.28 -45.55
N LYS A 102 -10.00 13.13 -45.75
CA LYS A 102 -9.22 13.84 -46.78
C LYS A 102 -9.07 13.07 -48.10
N ARG A 103 -9.69 11.88 -48.23
CA ARG A 103 -9.84 11.14 -49.49
C ARG A 103 -11.24 11.32 -50.05
#